data_AF-A0A972MXC3-F1
#
_entry.id   AF-A0A972MXC3-F1
#
_cell.length_a   1.000
_cell.length_b   1.000
_cell.length_c   1.000
_cell.angle_alpha   90.00
_cell.angle_beta   90.00
_cell.angle_gamma   90.00
#
_symmetry.space_group_name_H-M   'P 1'
#
loop_
_entity.id
_entity.type
_entity.pdbx_description
1 polymer ?
#
loop_
_entity_poly.entity_id
_entity_poly.type
_entity_poly.pdbx_seq_one_letter_code
_entity_poly.pdbx_strand_id
1 'polypeptide(L)'
;MCTYSGKVITNNGVAFPEIWKEINCGQVMRRMIKSSHKGTSVFGSELNKRNFDRFYVELLIQKVNKRKANTIHPKGTCLGNLLGIYKDEIDANNGLVWAENYPWLEAMLLAHGASQLTTLHYGKLKINHTQIQVYTPYDFANKYLNSDINQFDFGVSFSSVEHSGLDRYADPLNPYGDLNWCMTKPGALFILGVPCSNDHSDCIVWNAHRVYGSKRLQHLSANWQVLQIVICKDFYNILVLRKRNATSDSYV
;
A
#
# COMPACT_ATOMS: atom_id res chain seq x y z
N MET A 1 -2.57 -21.93 16.23
CA MET A 1 -1.12 -21.95 15.95
C MET A 1 -0.91 -21.84 14.45
N CYS A 2 -0.40 -20.71 13.96
CA CYS A 2 0.07 -20.59 12.58
C CYS A 2 1.39 -21.37 12.46
N THR A 3 1.36 -22.55 11.86
CA THR A 3 2.59 -23.29 11.54
C THR A 3 3.26 -22.61 10.34
N TYR A 4 4.39 -21.95 10.63
CA TYR A 4 5.33 -21.45 9.65
C TYR A 4 5.79 -22.60 8.75
N SER A 5 5.36 -22.58 7.49
CA SER A 5 5.91 -23.41 6.42
C SER A 5 6.20 -22.52 5.20
N GLY A 6 6.82 -21.37 5.46
CA GLY A 6 7.22 -20.44 4.42
C GLY A 6 8.48 -20.94 3.75
N LYS A 7 8.34 -21.52 2.56
CA LYS A 7 9.47 -21.64 1.63
C LYS A 7 9.90 -20.21 1.30
N VAL A 8 11.06 -19.79 1.80
CA VAL A 8 11.65 -18.49 1.44
C VAL A 8 12.06 -18.59 -0.03
N ILE A 9 11.32 -17.93 -0.91
CA ILE A 9 11.76 -17.74 -2.29
C ILE A 9 12.66 -16.50 -2.26
N THR A 10 13.97 -16.70 -2.07
CA THR A 10 14.95 -15.65 -2.31
C THR A 10 15.10 -15.49 -3.82
N ASN A 11 15.02 -14.25 -4.31
CA ASN A 11 15.20 -13.97 -5.73
C ASN A 11 16.71 -13.97 -6.02
N ASN A 12 17.30 -15.16 -6.15
CA ASN A 12 18.69 -15.32 -6.57
C ASN A 12 18.82 -14.92 -8.05
N GLY A 13 19.10 -13.64 -8.31
CA GLY A 13 19.77 -13.21 -9.55
C GLY A 13 18.93 -13.09 -10.82
N VAL A 14 17.61 -12.87 -10.75
CA VAL A 14 16.87 -12.47 -11.95
C VAL A 14 17.16 -10.98 -12.24
N ALA A 15 18.09 -10.74 -13.17
CA ALA A 15 18.32 -9.42 -13.75
C ALA A 15 17.03 -8.93 -14.42
N PHE A 16 16.49 -7.81 -13.96
CA PHE A 16 15.39 -7.15 -14.64
C PHE A 16 15.96 -6.46 -15.89
N PRO A 17 15.32 -6.57 -17.07
CA PRO A 17 15.75 -5.83 -18.24
C PRO A 17 15.85 -4.34 -17.92
N GLU A 18 16.85 -3.64 -18.47
CA GLU A 18 17.09 -2.17 -18.39
C GLU A 18 15.87 -1.28 -18.74
N ILE A 19 14.75 -1.88 -19.14
CA ILE A 19 13.49 -1.23 -19.53
C ILE A 19 12.86 -0.46 -18.36
N TRP A 20 13.17 -0.79 -17.11
CA TRP A 20 12.65 -0.09 -15.93
C TRP A 20 13.63 0.97 -15.44
N LYS A 21 13.83 2.03 -16.24
CA LYS A 21 14.32 3.30 -15.68
C LYS A 21 13.39 3.67 -14.52
N GLU A 22 14.01 4.00 -13.38
CA GLU A 22 13.35 4.38 -12.14
C GLU A 22 12.09 5.20 -12.44
N ILE A 23 10.92 4.70 -12.01
CA ILE A 23 9.65 5.39 -12.23
C ILE A 23 9.77 6.77 -11.57
N ASN A 24 9.99 7.81 -12.38
CA ASN A 24 10.18 9.16 -11.87
C ASN A 24 8.90 9.63 -11.17
N CYS A 25 8.99 9.92 -9.87
CA CYS A 25 7.81 10.22 -9.08
C CYS A 25 7.07 11.45 -9.59
N GLY A 26 7.80 12.48 -10.02
CA GLY A 26 7.21 13.67 -10.63
C GLY A 26 6.40 13.34 -11.89
N GLN A 27 6.88 12.40 -12.71
CA GLN A 27 6.12 11.96 -13.89
C GLN A 27 4.85 11.18 -13.52
N VAL A 28 4.91 10.31 -12.51
CA VAL A 28 3.72 9.61 -11.98
C VAL A 28 2.68 10.61 -11.48
N MET A 29 3.08 11.54 -10.62
CA MET A 29 2.17 12.54 -10.05
C MET A 29 1.56 13.43 -11.13
N ARG A 30 2.36 13.88 -12.12
CA ARG A 30 1.85 14.67 -13.25
C ARG A 30 0.85 13.89 -14.10
N ARG A 31 1.06 12.58 -14.32
CA ARG A 31 0.10 11.74 -15.04
C ARG A 31 -1.21 11.60 -14.26
N MET A 32 -1.12 11.39 -12.94
CA MET A 32 -2.28 11.30 -12.05
C MET A 32 -3.13 12.57 -12.13
N ILE A 33 -2.52 13.77 -12.08
CA ILE A 33 -3.25 15.05 -12.20
C ILE A 33 -3.85 15.25 -13.59
N LYS A 34 -3.08 15.00 -14.67
CA LYS A 34 -3.61 15.12 -16.04
C LYS A 34 -4.83 14.24 -16.28
N SER A 35 -4.86 13.10 -15.59
CA SER A 35 -5.93 12.12 -15.72
C SER A 35 -7.19 12.51 -14.93
N SER A 36 -7.07 13.26 -13.84
CA SER A 36 -8.24 13.76 -13.08
C SER A 36 -9.09 14.76 -13.87
N HIS A 37 -8.46 15.54 -14.76
CA HIS A 37 -9.13 16.58 -15.54
C HIS A 37 -9.95 16.03 -16.72
N LYS A 38 -9.77 14.74 -17.06
CA LYS A 38 -10.52 14.07 -18.14
C LYS A 38 -11.71 13.25 -17.63
N GLY A 39 -11.79 13.02 -16.32
CA GLY A 39 -12.84 12.21 -15.69
C GLY A 39 -13.88 13.07 -14.97
N THR A 40 -14.74 13.76 -15.71
CA THR A 40 -16.03 14.21 -15.17
C THR A 40 -17.02 13.05 -15.21
N SER A 41 -16.81 11.99 -14.43
CA SER A 41 -17.86 11.01 -14.16
C SER A 41 -18.35 11.18 -12.73
N VAL A 42 -19.50 11.83 -12.63
CA VAL A 42 -20.24 12.18 -11.42
C VAL A 42 -20.79 10.94 -10.68
N PHE A 43 -20.54 9.73 -11.16
CA PHE A 43 -21.22 8.51 -10.70
C PHE A 43 -20.56 7.75 -9.54
N GLY A 44 -19.36 8.12 -9.09
CA GLY A 44 -18.69 7.45 -7.95
C GLY A 44 -18.68 8.21 -6.62
N SER A 45 -19.00 9.50 -6.62
CA SER A 45 -18.60 10.42 -5.52
C SER A 45 -19.62 10.60 -4.39
N GLU A 46 -20.82 10.04 -4.51
CA GLU A 46 -21.87 10.15 -3.48
C GLU A 46 -22.06 8.89 -2.64
N LEU A 47 -21.60 7.73 -3.10
CA LEU A 47 -22.11 6.45 -2.59
C LEU A 47 -21.55 5.98 -1.24
N ASN A 48 -20.59 6.66 -0.60
CA ASN A 48 -20.18 6.33 0.78
C ASN A 48 -19.30 7.44 1.39
N LYS A 49 -19.89 8.56 1.82
CA LYS A 49 -19.17 9.51 2.70
C LYS A 49 -18.97 8.84 4.06
N ARG A 50 -17.74 8.48 4.39
CA ARG A 50 -17.41 7.86 5.68
C ARG A 50 -16.64 8.85 6.53
N ASN A 51 -17.11 9.02 7.75
CA ASN A 51 -16.50 9.93 8.70
C ASN A 51 -16.27 9.18 10.00
N PHE A 52 -15.00 9.01 10.36
CA PHE A 52 -14.58 8.42 11.62
C PHE A 52 -14.08 9.53 12.52
N ASP A 53 -14.66 9.63 13.71
CA ASP A 53 -14.18 10.56 14.73
C ASP A 53 -12.92 10.03 15.43
N ARG A 54 -12.31 10.90 16.23
CA ARG A 54 -11.12 10.56 17.00
C ARG A 54 -11.37 9.37 17.92
N PHE A 55 -12.52 9.36 18.59
CA PHE A 55 -12.86 8.35 19.59
C PHE A 55 -12.90 6.94 18.99
N TYR A 56 -13.45 6.82 17.77
CA TYR A 56 -13.48 5.56 17.05
C TYR A 56 -12.08 5.02 16.76
N VAL A 57 -11.16 5.87 16.29
CA VAL A 57 -9.76 5.47 16.02
C VAL A 57 -9.06 5.04 17.30
N GLU A 58 -9.19 5.82 18.37
CA GLU A 58 -8.62 5.52 19.69
C GLU A 58 -9.16 4.18 20.25
N LEU A 59 -10.45 3.90 20.04
CA LEU A 59 -11.06 2.63 20.43
C LEU A 59 -10.48 1.44 19.64
N LEU A 60 -10.15 1.63 18.36
CA LEU A 60 -9.45 0.60 17.58
C LEU A 60 -8.02 0.39 18.08
N ILE A 61 -7.27 1.45 18.36
CA ILE A 61 -5.91 1.38 18.95
C ILE A 61 -5.96 0.61 20.28
N GLN A 62 -6.91 0.94 21.16
CA GLN A 62 -7.09 0.23 22.43
C GLN A 62 -7.40 -1.26 22.24
N LYS A 63 -8.18 -1.63 21.21
CA LYS A 63 -8.47 -3.04 20.91
C LYS A 63 -7.21 -3.79 20.48
N VAL A 64 -6.36 -3.19 19.65
CA VAL A 64 -5.07 -3.76 19.24
C VAL A 64 -4.20 -4.02 20.47
N ASN A 65 -4.02 -2.99 21.32
CA ASN A 65 -3.19 -3.06 22.52
C ASN A 65 -3.71 -4.07 23.56
N LYS A 66 -5.01 -4.04 23.90
CA LYS A 66 -5.58 -4.91 24.93
C LYS A 66 -5.55 -6.38 24.58
N ARG A 67 -5.84 -6.71 23.33
CA ARG A 67 -5.94 -8.11 22.90
C ARG A 67 -4.57 -8.72 22.59
N LYS A 68 -3.50 -7.91 22.59
CA LYS A 68 -2.25 -8.22 21.86
C LYS A 68 -2.59 -8.80 20.49
N ALA A 69 -3.66 -8.27 19.88
CA ALA A 69 -4.23 -8.88 18.70
C ALA A 69 -3.33 -8.50 17.55
N ASN A 70 -2.84 -9.51 16.86
CA ASN A 70 -2.04 -9.28 15.68
C ASN A 70 -2.89 -8.64 14.58
N THR A 71 -4.23 -8.63 14.64
CA THR A 71 -5.07 -7.80 13.77
C THR A 71 -6.43 -7.50 14.38
N ILE A 72 -7.09 -6.48 13.87
CA ILE A 72 -8.52 -6.19 14.09
C ILE A 72 -9.36 -6.37 12.81
N HIS A 73 -8.75 -6.83 11.71
CA HIS A 73 -9.41 -7.11 10.44
C HIS A 73 -9.48 -8.63 10.20
N PRO A 74 -10.64 -9.21 9.80
CA PRO A 74 -10.79 -10.66 9.68
C PRO A 74 -9.77 -11.35 8.78
N LYS A 75 -9.35 -10.70 7.69
CA LYS A 75 -8.33 -11.20 6.75
C LYS A 75 -6.95 -10.61 6.98
N GLY A 76 -6.79 -9.74 7.99
CA GLY A 76 -5.56 -8.98 8.23
C GLY A 76 -4.55 -9.67 9.15
N THR A 77 -4.81 -10.90 9.61
CA THR A 77 -4.00 -11.56 10.65
C THR A 77 -2.54 -11.71 10.24
N CYS A 78 -2.33 -12.10 8.98
CA CYS A 78 -1.00 -12.32 8.44
C CYS A 78 -0.20 -11.01 8.33
N LEU A 79 -0.81 -9.96 7.77
CA LEU A 79 -0.23 -8.62 7.68
C LEU A 79 0.14 -8.11 9.07
N GLY A 80 -0.79 -8.25 10.00
CA GLY A 80 -0.64 -7.69 11.31
C GLY A 80 0.40 -8.38 12.20
N ASN A 81 0.63 -9.69 12.03
CA ASN A 81 1.82 -10.35 12.58
C ASN A 81 3.11 -9.69 12.09
N LEU A 82 3.17 -9.35 10.79
CA LEU A 82 4.34 -8.71 10.20
C LEU A 82 4.53 -7.28 10.70
N LEU A 83 3.45 -6.53 10.93
CA LEU A 83 3.55 -5.20 11.56
C LEU A 83 4.21 -5.30 12.94
N GLY A 84 3.90 -6.34 13.73
CA GLY A 84 4.59 -6.60 15.01
C GLY A 84 6.07 -6.98 14.87
N ILE A 85 6.42 -7.78 13.85
CA ILE A 85 7.81 -8.18 13.56
C ILE A 85 8.65 -6.97 13.14
N TYR A 86 8.08 -6.08 12.32
CA TYR A 86 8.75 -4.89 11.78
C TYR A 86 8.41 -3.61 12.56
N LYS A 87 7.97 -3.73 13.83
CA LYS A 87 7.52 -2.58 14.63
C LYS A 87 8.58 -1.48 14.75
N ASP A 88 9.87 -1.85 14.80
CA ASP A 88 10.96 -0.89 14.99
C ASP A 88 11.20 -0.01 13.75
N GLU A 89 10.71 -0.44 12.57
CA GLU A 89 10.70 0.38 11.35
C GLU A 89 9.48 1.33 11.30
N ILE A 90 8.45 1.03 12.08
CA ILE A 90 7.19 1.77 12.16
C ILE A 90 7.23 2.81 13.28
N ASP A 91 7.81 2.46 14.43
CA ASP A 91 7.87 3.29 15.62
C ASP A 91 8.59 4.62 15.35
N ALA A 92 7.99 5.71 15.83
CA ALA A 92 8.42 7.09 15.64
C ALA A 92 8.56 7.58 14.18
N ASN A 93 8.13 6.78 13.20
CA ASN A 93 8.30 7.07 11.78
C ASN A 93 7.00 7.47 11.08
N ASN A 94 7.11 8.22 9.97
CA ASN A 94 5.94 8.67 9.20
C ASN A 94 5.59 7.65 8.11
N GLY A 95 4.33 7.24 8.07
CA GLY A 95 3.85 6.16 7.21
C GLY A 95 2.91 6.61 6.09
N LEU A 96 3.00 5.92 4.95
CA LEU A 96 1.99 5.95 3.90
C LEU A 96 1.05 4.74 4.02
N VAL A 97 -0.25 4.97 3.93
CA VAL A 97 -1.27 3.92 3.97
C VAL A 97 -2.11 3.99 2.70
N TRP A 98 -2.13 2.92 1.91
CA TRP A 98 -3.21 2.72 0.93
C TRP A 98 -4.32 1.97 1.62
N ALA A 99 -5.39 2.68 1.94
CA ALA A 99 -6.42 2.19 2.84
C ALA A 99 -7.68 1.74 2.12
N GLU A 100 -8.39 0.83 2.79
CA GLU A 100 -9.78 0.52 2.52
C GLU A 100 -10.72 1.55 3.19
N ASN A 101 -12.01 1.22 3.25
CA ASN A 101 -13.08 2.09 3.76
C ASN A 101 -13.16 2.20 5.30
N TYR A 102 -12.23 1.63 6.06
CA TYR A 102 -12.22 1.62 7.53
C TYR A 102 -10.79 1.79 8.08
N PRO A 103 -10.57 2.57 9.14
CA PRO A 103 -9.23 2.96 9.62
C PRO A 103 -8.55 1.88 10.48
N TRP A 104 -8.69 0.61 10.10
CA TRP A 104 -8.17 -0.51 10.90
C TRP A 104 -6.66 -0.62 10.78
N LEU A 105 -6.10 -0.34 9.60
CA LEU A 105 -4.67 -0.41 9.34
C LEU A 105 -3.95 0.77 10.01
N GLU A 106 -4.53 1.95 9.92
CA GLU A 106 -4.08 3.17 10.56
C GLU A 106 -4.04 3.00 12.08
N ALA A 107 -5.11 2.43 12.67
CA ALA A 107 -5.16 2.15 14.10
C ALA A 107 -4.07 1.15 14.52
N MET A 108 -3.80 0.12 13.72
CA MET A 108 -2.72 -0.83 14.00
C MET A 108 -1.34 -0.19 13.92
N LEU A 109 -1.09 0.67 12.93
CA LEU A 109 0.18 1.38 12.79
C LEU A 109 0.41 2.38 13.91
N LEU A 110 -0.62 3.13 14.32
CA LEU A 110 -0.54 4.01 15.49
C LEU A 110 -0.30 3.22 16.79
N ALA A 111 -0.91 2.04 16.94
CA ALA A 111 -0.64 1.15 18.06
C ALA A 111 0.82 0.63 18.09
N HIS A 112 1.49 0.57 16.93
CA HIS A 112 2.91 0.25 16.79
C HIS A 112 3.84 1.47 16.86
N GLY A 113 3.33 2.65 17.18
CA GLY A 113 4.16 3.84 17.44
C GLY A 113 4.39 4.76 16.25
N ALA A 114 3.69 4.56 15.13
CA ALA A 114 3.79 5.47 13.97
C ALA A 114 3.53 6.92 14.39
N SER A 115 4.41 7.84 13.99
CA SER A 115 4.34 9.25 14.41
C SER A 115 3.21 9.99 13.70
N GLN A 116 3.13 9.85 12.37
CA GLN A 116 2.09 10.42 11.52
C GLN A 116 1.78 9.45 10.37
N LEU A 117 0.53 9.42 9.94
CA LEU A 117 0.08 8.62 8.81
C LEU A 117 -0.56 9.51 7.75
N THR A 118 -0.17 9.27 6.50
CA THR A 118 -0.89 9.78 5.33
C THR A 118 -1.62 8.63 4.68
N THR A 119 -2.93 8.76 4.55
CA THR A 119 -3.82 7.76 3.98
C THR A 119 -4.30 8.20 2.60
N LEU A 120 -4.16 7.31 1.62
CA LEU A 120 -4.66 7.49 0.27
C LEU A 120 -5.94 6.69 0.07
N HIS A 121 -6.99 7.39 -0.36
CA HIS A 121 -8.31 6.80 -0.58
C HIS A 121 -9.06 7.53 -1.71
N TYR A 122 -9.62 6.78 -2.67
CA TYR A 122 -10.30 7.38 -3.84
C TYR A 122 -11.65 8.02 -3.49
N GLY A 123 -12.35 7.53 -2.48
CA GLY A 123 -13.64 8.06 -2.02
C GLY A 123 -13.53 9.16 -0.95
N LYS A 124 -14.68 9.75 -0.57
CA LYS A 124 -14.81 10.76 0.49
C LYS A 124 -14.68 10.14 1.90
N LEU A 125 -13.46 9.73 2.25
CA LEU A 125 -13.08 9.24 3.57
C LEU A 125 -12.55 10.40 4.42
N LYS A 126 -13.10 10.55 5.62
CA LYS A 126 -12.59 11.47 6.64
C LYS A 126 -12.25 10.68 7.90
N ILE A 127 -11.03 10.84 8.39
CA ILE A 127 -10.58 10.29 9.66
C ILE A 127 -10.14 11.49 10.52
N ASN A 128 -10.91 11.83 11.55
CA ASN A 128 -10.60 12.96 12.42
C ASN A 128 -9.65 12.51 13.54
N HIS A 129 -8.38 12.34 13.23
CA HIS A 129 -7.35 12.00 14.20
C HIS A 129 -6.11 12.88 13.97
N THR A 130 -5.50 13.41 15.04
CA THR A 130 -4.40 14.38 14.92
C THR A 130 -3.17 13.81 14.20
N GLN A 131 -3.01 12.49 14.24
CA GLN A 131 -1.91 11.77 13.59
C GLN A 131 -2.26 11.20 12.21
N ILE A 132 -3.46 11.45 11.67
CA ILE A 132 -3.88 10.90 10.38
C ILE A 132 -4.32 12.03 9.45
N GLN A 133 -3.73 12.05 8.26
CA GLN A 133 -4.17 12.90 7.14
C GLN A 133 -4.68 12.01 6.03
N VAL A 134 -5.81 12.37 5.43
CA VAL A 134 -6.41 11.61 4.32
C VAL A 134 -6.40 12.47 3.07
N TYR A 135 -5.93 11.92 1.97
CA TYR A 135 -5.95 12.55 0.66
C TYR A 135 -6.56 11.62 -0.38
N THR A 136 -7.24 12.22 -1.37
CA THR A 136 -7.41 11.52 -2.63
C THR A 136 -6.06 11.40 -3.33
N PRO A 137 -5.85 10.40 -4.21
CA PRO A 137 -4.60 10.32 -4.98
C PRO A 137 -4.29 11.61 -5.76
N TYR A 138 -5.32 12.34 -6.23
CA TYR A 138 -5.14 13.59 -6.94
C TYR A 138 -4.71 14.74 -6.04
N ASP A 139 -5.35 14.90 -4.88
CA ASP A 139 -4.95 15.92 -3.90
C ASP A 139 -3.54 15.67 -3.41
N PHE A 140 -3.22 14.40 -3.16
CA PHE A 140 -1.88 13.97 -2.81
C PHE A 140 -0.87 14.31 -3.92
N ALA A 141 -1.18 13.99 -5.18
CA ALA A 141 -0.28 14.26 -6.30
C ALA A 141 -0.01 15.77 -6.47
N ASN A 142 -1.03 16.61 -6.33
CA ASN A 142 -0.89 18.07 -6.35
C ASN A 142 0.04 18.54 -5.22
N LYS A 143 -0.21 18.07 -4.00
CA LYS A 143 0.59 18.42 -2.83
C LYS A 143 2.04 17.95 -2.94
N TYR A 144 2.25 16.73 -3.43
CA TYR A 144 3.57 16.17 -3.68
C TYR A 144 4.35 17.02 -4.69
N LEU A 145 3.73 17.42 -5.81
CA LEU A 145 4.39 18.27 -6.82
C LEU A 145 4.70 19.67 -6.32
N ASN A 146 3.90 20.18 -5.37
CA ASN A 146 4.13 21.48 -4.73
C ASN A 146 5.11 21.40 -3.57
N SER A 147 5.67 20.22 -3.27
CA SER A 147 6.56 19.97 -2.12
C SER A 147 5.90 20.19 -0.75
N ASP A 148 4.56 20.09 -0.68
CA ASP A 148 3.79 20.14 0.57
C ASP A 148 3.88 18.83 1.38
N ILE A 149 4.26 17.73 0.72
CA ILE A 149 4.32 16.39 1.30
C ILE A 149 5.72 15.82 1.08
N ASN A 150 6.35 15.40 2.17
CA ASN A 150 7.62 14.70 2.15
C ASN A 150 7.44 13.21 1.84
N GLN A 151 8.52 12.55 1.43
CA GLN A 151 8.54 11.10 1.31
C GLN A 151 8.40 10.41 2.67
N PHE A 152 7.85 9.20 2.66
CA PHE A 152 7.53 8.41 3.85
C PHE A 152 8.65 7.43 4.23
N ASP A 153 8.78 7.19 5.53
CA ASP A 153 9.76 6.27 6.13
C ASP A 153 9.35 4.81 5.94
N PHE A 154 8.05 4.55 5.88
CA PHE A 154 7.49 3.25 5.51
C PHE A 154 6.17 3.39 4.75
N GLY A 155 5.72 2.31 4.14
CA GLY A 155 4.39 2.21 3.55
C GLY A 155 3.71 0.88 3.85
N VAL A 156 2.39 0.90 3.99
CA VAL A 156 1.60 -0.32 4.13
C VAL A 156 0.36 -0.25 3.25
N SER A 157 0.05 -1.35 2.59
CA SER A 157 -1.20 -1.50 1.86
C SER A 157 -1.72 -2.92 2.02
N PHE A 158 -3.05 -3.05 2.11
CA PHE A 158 -3.72 -4.33 2.15
C PHE A 158 -5.00 -4.25 1.33
N SER A 159 -5.14 -5.13 0.34
CA SER A 159 -6.28 -5.21 -0.57
C SER A 159 -6.76 -3.84 -1.07
N SER A 160 -5.86 -3.07 -1.68
CA SER A 160 -6.15 -1.71 -2.15
C SER A 160 -5.53 -1.43 -3.51
N VAL A 161 -4.22 -1.66 -3.66
CA VAL A 161 -3.49 -1.28 -4.89
C VAL A 161 -3.90 -2.08 -6.12
N GLU A 162 -4.43 -3.29 -5.94
CA GLU A 162 -4.88 -4.16 -7.02
C GLU A 162 -6.02 -3.55 -7.85
N HIS A 163 -6.72 -2.58 -7.27
CA HIS A 163 -7.82 -1.84 -7.89
C HIS A 163 -7.34 -0.66 -8.73
N SER A 164 -6.13 -0.15 -8.52
CA SER A 164 -5.68 1.11 -9.11
C SER A 164 -5.52 1.03 -10.63
N GLY A 165 -6.03 2.05 -11.33
CA GLY A 165 -5.96 2.18 -12.77
C GLY A 165 -6.93 1.29 -13.54
N LEU A 166 -8.01 0.83 -12.90
CA LEU A 166 -9.03 -0.02 -13.52
C LEU A 166 -10.37 0.68 -13.73
N ASP A 167 -10.50 1.97 -13.40
CA ASP A 167 -11.79 2.70 -13.43
C ASP A 167 -12.84 2.10 -12.49
N ARG A 168 -12.38 1.45 -11.41
CA ARG A 168 -13.28 0.94 -10.37
C ARG A 168 -13.90 2.08 -9.58
N TYR A 169 -13.08 3.09 -9.28
CA TYR A 169 -13.43 4.19 -8.39
C TYR A 169 -13.58 5.51 -9.15
N ALA A 170 -13.92 5.43 -10.44
CA ALA A 170 -13.80 6.55 -11.39
C ALA A 170 -12.36 7.09 -11.50
N ASP A 171 -11.38 6.20 -11.23
CA ASP A 171 -9.97 6.47 -11.43
C ASP A 171 -9.56 6.19 -12.88
N PRO A 172 -8.78 7.05 -13.53
CA PRO A 172 -8.39 6.86 -14.92
C PRO A 172 -7.71 5.53 -15.17
N LEU A 173 -8.09 4.89 -16.28
CA LEU A 173 -7.46 3.67 -16.74
C LEU A 173 -5.94 3.87 -16.85
N ASN A 174 -5.22 3.06 -16.08
CA ASN A 174 -3.77 3.07 -16.02
C ASN A 174 -3.28 1.63 -15.79
N PRO A 175 -2.70 0.97 -16.81
CA PRO A 175 -2.24 -0.41 -16.68
C PRO A 175 -1.14 -0.56 -15.60
N TYR A 176 -0.45 0.52 -15.25
CA TYR A 176 0.60 0.59 -14.23
C TYR A 176 0.12 1.25 -12.93
N GLY A 177 -1.20 1.37 -12.72
CA GLY A 177 -1.78 2.05 -11.55
C GLY A 177 -1.33 1.46 -10.21
N ASP A 178 -1.07 0.16 -10.18
CA ASP A 178 -0.62 -0.64 -9.03
C ASP A 178 0.91 -0.65 -8.83
N LEU A 179 1.68 0.07 -9.66
CA LEU A 179 3.14 0.13 -9.57
C LEU A 179 3.68 1.46 -9.01
N ASN A 180 2.80 2.30 -8.45
CA ASN A 180 3.13 3.65 -8.01
C ASN A 180 3.70 3.66 -6.59
N TRP A 181 5.02 3.52 -6.50
CA TRP A 181 5.73 3.26 -5.23
C TRP A 181 6.73 4.34 -4.80
N CYS A 182 6.77 5.44 -5.56
CA CYS A 182 7.83 6.44 -5.48
C CYS A 182 7.75 7.41 -4.29
N MET A 183 6.69 7.29 -3.48
CA MET A 183 6.42 8.17 -2.34
C MET A 183 7.22 7.82 -1.09
N THR A 184 7.91 6.69 -1.10
CA THR A 184 8.74 6.24 0.03
C THR A 184 10.20 6.62 -0.17
N LYS A 185 10.90 6.89 0.93
CA LYS A 185 12.33 7.18 0.94
C LYS A 185 13.15 5.96 0.46
N PRO A 186 14.34 6.15 -0.12
CA PRO A 186 15.31 5.08 -0.25
C PRO A 186 15.52 4.36 1.10
N GLY A 187 15.56 3.02 1.09
CA GLY A 187 15.64 2.22 2.31
C GLY A 187 14.34 2.08 3.11
N ALA A 188 13.23 2.70 2.70
CA ALA A 188 11.95 2.55 3.38
C ALA A 188 11.41 1.11 3.32
N LEU A 189 10.75 0.68 4.40
CA LEU A 189 10.01 -0.58 4.44
C LEU A 189 8.67 -0.42 3.72
N PHE A 190 8.24 -1.42 2.96
CA PHE A 190 6.89 -1.49 2.42
C PHE A 190 6.27 -2.86 2.62
N ILE A 191 5.15 -2.94 3.33
CA ILE A 191 4.42 -4.18 3.59
C ILE A 191 3.14 -4.17 2.74
N LEU A 192 3.04 -5.09 1.79
CA LEU A 192 2.02 -5.09 0.75
C LEU A 192 1.24 -6.41 0.73
N GLY A 193 -0.05 -6.36 1.07
CA GLY A 193 -0.97 -7.48 0.92
C GLY A 193 -1.80 -7.39 -0.36
N VAL A 194 -1.60 -8.33 -1.29
CA VAL A 194 -2.34 -8.41 -2.57
C VAL A 194 -2.96 -9.79 -2.78
N PRO A 195 -4.10 -9.88 -3.49
CA PRO A 195 -4.72 -11.16 -3.79
C PRO A 195 -3.83 -11.95 -4.76
N CYS A 196 -3.56 -13.22 -4.43
CA CYS A 196 -2.72 -14.09 -5.25
C CYS A 196 -3.46 -15.37 -5.64
N SER A 197 -3.06 -15.92 -6.78
CA SER A 197 -3.56 -17.19 -7.27
C SER A 197 -2.74 -18.36 -6.72
N ASN A 198 -3.43 -19.46 -6.37
CA ASN A 198 -2.78 -20.67 -5.89
C ASN A 198 -2.02 -21.42 -6.99
N ASP A 199 -2.45 -21.27 -8.24
CA ASP A 199 -1.82 -21.86 -9.43
C ASP A 199 -0.77 -20.93 -10.07
N HIS A 200 -0.47 -19.80 -9.41
CA HIS A 200 0.47 -18.78 -9.87
C HIS A 200 0.10 -18.09 -11.20
N SER A 201 -1.15 -18.19 -11.65
CA SER A 201 -1.67 -17.48 -12.82
C SER A 201 -1.98 -16.00 -12.54
N ASP A 202 -1.66 -15.13 -13.49
CA ASP A 202 -2.03 -13.71 -13.43
C ASP A 202 -3.43 -13.51 -14.01
N CYS A 203 -4.27 -12.72 -13.33
CA CYS A 203 -5.61 -12.41 -13.81
C CYS A 203 -5.97 -10.93 -13.63
N ILE A 204 -6.81 -10.42 -14.52
CA ILE A 204 -7.53 -9.15 -14.36
C ILE A 204 -9.01 -9.51 -14.33
N VAL A 205 -9.66 -9.24 -13.20
CA VAL A 205 -11.09 -9.50 -13.01
C VAL A 205 -11.86 -8.24 -13.39
N TRP A 206 -12.00 -8.00 -14.70
CA TRP A 206 -12.62 -6.79 -15.26
C TRP A 206 -12.09 -5.50 -14.60
N ASN A 207 -12.95 -4.54 -14.25
CA ASN A 207 -12.60 -3.37 -13.45
C ASN A 207 -12.55 -3.64 -11.94
N ALA A 208 -12.78 -4.88 -11.48
CA ALA A 208 -12.84 -5.16 -10.05
C ALA A 208 -11.45 -5.16 -9.43
N HIS A 209 -10.52 -6.01 -9.89
CA HIS A 209 -9.17 -6.10 -9.31
C HIS A 209 -8.24 -6.93 -10.18
N ARG A 210 -6.95 -6.86 -9.86
CA ARG A 210 -5.92 -7.80 -10.34
C ARG A 210 -5.75 -8.94 -9.34
N VAL A 211 -5.55 -10.16 -9.84
CA VAL A 211 -5.01 -11.29 -9.05
C VAL A 211 -3.58 -11.52 -9.52
N TYR A 212 -2.66 -11.59 -8.57
CA TYR A 212 -1.23 -11.60 -8.83
C TYR A 212 -0.72 -13.04 -8.87
N GLY A 213 -0.26 -13.45 -10.05
CA GLY A 213 0.51 -14.66 -10.28
C GLY A 213 2.00 -14.36 -10.38
N SER A 214 2.76 -15.30 -10.94
CA SER A 214 4.23 -15.19 -10.97
C SER A 214 4.72 -13.95 -11.71
N LYS A 215 4.12 -13.59 -12.86
CA LYS A 215 4.64 -12.51 -13.70
C LYS A 215 4.32 -11.15 -13.09
N ARG A 216 3.09 -10.93 -12.62
CA ARG A 216 2.73 -9.64 -12.04
C ARG A 216 3.37 -9.42 -10.67
N LEU A 217 3.60 -10.45 -9.86
CA LEU A 217 4.38 -10.32 -8.63
C LEU A 217 5.81 -9.82 -8.90
N GLN A 218 6.45 -10.28 -9.98
CA GLN A 218 7.76 -9.77 -10.39
C GLN A 218 7.69 -8.29 -10.79
N HIS A 219 6.67 -7.87 -11.55
CA HIS A 219 6.47 -6.45 -11.88
C HIS A 219 6.22 -5.59 -10.64
N LEU A 220 5.38 -6.07 -9.72
CA LEU A 220 5.01 -5.37 -8.49
C LEU A 220 6.24 -5.07 -7.62
N SER A 221 7.19 -6.01 -7.58
CA SER A 221 8.41 -5.94 -6.77
C SER A 221 9.65 -5.44 -7.52
N ALA A 222 9.56 -5.07 -8.79
CA ALA A 222 10.72 -4.76 -9.63
C ALA A 222 11.61 -3.63 -9.07
N ASN A 223 11.01 -2.60 -8.49
CA ASN A 223 11.71 -1.44 -7.90
C ASN A 223 12.07 -1.61 -6.41
N TRP A 224 12.01 -2.85 -5.92
CA TRP A 224 12.14 -3.18 -4.51
C TRP A 224 13.16 -4.32 -4.33
N GLN A 225 13.78 -4.36 -3.17
CA GLN A 225 14.40 -5.58 -2.65
C GLN A 225 13.30 -6.36 -1.92
N VAL A 226 13.06 -7.60 -2.34
CA VAL A 226 12.09 -8.49 -1.66
C VAL A 226 12.77 -9.10 -0.45
N LEU A 227 12.35 -8.70 0.75
CA LEU A 227 12.85 -9.26 2.00
C LEU A 227 12.16 -10.59 2.31
N GLN A 228 10.84 -10.63 2.11
CA GLN A 228 10.03 -11.81 2.40
C GLN A 228 8.76 -11.81 1.55
N ILE A 229 8.29 -13.00 1.18
CA ILE A 229 6.93 -13.24 0.70
C ILE A 229 6.27 -14.22 1.64
N VAL A 230 5.14 -13.83 2.25
CA VAL A 230 4.38 -14.65 3.18
C VAL A 230 3.09 -15.08 2.51
N ILE A 231 2.92 -16.39 2.36
CA ILE A 231 1.70 -17.01 1.85
C ILE A 231 0.73 -17.14 3.01
N CYS A 232 -0.39 -16.44 2.94
CA CYS A 232 -1.42 -16.48 3.97
C CYS A 232 -2.58 -17.36 3.51
N LYS A 233 -3.29 -17.97 4.46
CA LYS A 233 -4.40 -18.90 4.15
C LYS A 233 -5.60 -18.23 3.46
N ASP A 234 -5.65 -16.91 3.43
CA ASP A 234 -6.85 -16.13 3.08
C ASP A 234 -6.83 -15.54 1.65
N PHE A 235 -6.14 -16.18 0.69
CA PHE A 235 -5.96 -15.71 -0.71
C PHE A 235 -5.09 -14.46 -0.90
N TYR A 236 -4.49 -13.93 0.17
CA TYR A 236 -3.53 -12.83 0.09
C TYR A 236 -2.12 -13.32 0.33
N ASN A 237 -1.18 -12.87 -0.49
CA ASN A 237 0.22 -12.91 -0.14
C ASN A 237 0.63 -11.55 0.42
N ILE A 238 1.45 -11.56 1.48
CA ILE A 238 2.09 -10.35 1.98
C ILE A 238 3.53 -10.31 1.48
N LEU A 239 3.87 -9.27 0.74
CA LEU A 239 5.24 -8.97 0.35
C LEU A 239 5.81 -7.98 1.37
N VAL A 240 6.98 -8.30 1.90
CA VAL A 240 7.79 -7.37 2.69
C VAL A 240 8.92 -6.90 1.79
N LEU A 241 8.93 -5.60 1.51
CA LEU A 241 9.76 -4.96 0.50
C LEU A 241 10.62 -3.88 1.15
N ARG A 242 11.81 -3.66 0.61
CA ARG A 242 12.72 -2.58 0.97
C ARG A 242 13.01 -1.72 -0.25
N LYS A 243 12.82 -0.40 -0.14
CA LYS A 243 13.06 0.50 -1.27
C LYS A 243 14.54 0.50 -1.60
N ARG A 244 14.90 0.17 -2.84
CA ARG A 244 16.30 0.17 -3.29
C ARG A 244 16.88 1.59 -3.21
N ASN A 245 18.17 1.69 -2.89
CA ASN A 245 18.86 2.98 -2.90
C ASN A 245 19.25 3.34 -4.32
N ALA A 246 18.99 4.59 -4.72
CA ALA A 246 19.31 5.08 -6.06
C ALA A 246 20.82 5.04 -6.39
N THR A 247 21.69 4.86 -5.39
CA THR A 247 23.15 4.97 -5.53
C THR A 247 23.94 3.68 -5.27
N SER A 248 23.34 2.60 -4.74
CA SER A 248 24.08 1.36 -4.43
C SER A 248 23.83 0.22 -5.42
N ASP A 249 22.79 0.31 -6.23
CA ASP A 249 22.43 -0.76 -7.15
C ASP A 249 22.94 -0.36 -8.54
N SER A 250 24.26 -0.36 -8.71
CA SER A 250 24.82 -0.53 -10.04
C SER A 250 24.27 -1.84 -10.59
N TYR A 251 23.42 -1.73 -11.60
CA TYR A 251 22.96 -2.87 -12.39
C TYR A 251 24.21 -3.62 -12.89
N VAL A 252 24.51 -4.75 -12.27
CA VAL A 252 25.46 -5.76 -12.77
C VAL A 252 24.65 -6.84 -13.44
#